data_AF-A0A7V5V8M7-F1
#
_entry.id   AF-A0A7V5V8M7-F1
#
_cell.length_a   1.000
_cell.length_b   1.000
_cell.length_c   1.000
_cell.angle_alpha   90.00
_cell.angle_beta   90.00
_cell.angle_gamma   90.00
#
_symmetry.space_group_name_H-M   'P 1'
#
loop_
_entity.id
_entity.type
_entity.pdbx_description
1 polymer ?
#
loop_
_entity_poly.entity_id
_entity_poly.type
_entity_poly.pdbx_seq_one_letter_code
_entity_poly.pdbx_strand_id
1 'polypeptide(L)'
;MPRQNCWEFKKCGREPGGAKVAELGVCPAATEKRAQGLNSGANGGRICWAVTGTFCGGEVQGSFAQKEASCMACDFFKRVKAEEGLANFQLMMPGQTYSRH
;
A
#
# COMPACT_ATOMS: atom_id res chain seq x y z
N MET A 1 -19.14 -2.37 6.75
CA MET A 1 -18.01 -3.29 7.01
C MET A 1 -16.71 -2.50 6.89
N PRO A 2 -15.71 -2.76 7.75
CA PRO A 2 -14.41 -2.10 7.65
C PRO A 2 -13.72 -2.45 6.32
N ARG A 3 -13.05 -1.46 5.70
CA ARG A 3 -12.30 -1.64 4.44
C ARG A 3 -11.00 -2.40 4.72
N GLN A 4 -10.70 -3.41 3.91
CA GLN A 4 -9.52 -4.25 4.12
C GLN A 4 -8.23 -3.51 3.72
N ASN A 5 -7.18 -3.70 4.51
CA ASN A 5 -5.83 -3.25 4.19
C ASN A 5 -5.09 -4.28 3.31
N CYS A 6 -3.96 -3.88 2.71
CA CYS A 6 -3.23 -4.72 1.76
C CYS A 6 -2.75 -6.03 2.39
N TRP A 7 -2.36 -6.03 3.67
CA TRP A 7 -1.89 -7.23 4.38
C TRP A 7 -3.03 -8.22 4.67
N GLU A 8 -4.24 -7.73 4.94
CA GLU A 8 -5.44 -8.56 5.10
C GLU A 8 -5.87 -9.19 3.77
N PHE A 9 -5.79 -8.42 2.68
CA PHE A 9 -6.16 -8.89 1.35
C PHE A 9 -5.12 -9.86 0.77
N LYS A 10 -3.83 -9.52 0.85
CA LYS A 10 -2.73 -10.32 0.29
C LYS A 10 -2.27 -11.44 1.22
N LYS A 11 -2.62 -11.38 2.52
CA LYS A 11 -2.19 -12.33 3.56
C LYS A 11 -0.67 -12.53 3.56
N CYS A 12 0.07 -11.44 3.43
CA CYS A 12 1.53 -11.52 3.30
C CYS A 12 2.25 -11.82 4.62
N GLY A 13 1.58 -11.66 5.77
CA GLY A 13 2.13 -11.97 7.09
C GLY A 13 3.19 -10.99 7.57
N ARG A 14 3.23 -9.76 7.03
CA ARG A 14 4.20 -8.71 7.37
C ARG A 14 3.57 -7.51 8.09
N GLU A 15 2.31 -7.61 8.49
CA GLU A 15 1.69 -6.73 9.47
C GLU A 15 2.42 -6.80 10.83
N PRO A 16 2.29 -5.81 11.74
CA PRO A 16 2.85 -5.89 13.08
C PRO A 16 2.44 -7.18 13.79
N GLY A 17 3.42 -7.97 14.24
CA GLY A 17 3.20 -9.29 14.85
C GLY A 17 2.90 -10.43 13.87
N GLY A 18 2.96 -10.18 12.55
CA GLY A 18 2.72 -11.17 11.51
C GLY A 18 3.81 -12.24 11.43
N ALA A 19 3.45 -13.42 10.91
CA ALA A 19 4.30 -14.62 10.89
C ALA A 19 5.63 -14.44 10.13
N LYS A 20 5.70 -13.52 9.15
CA LYS A 20 6.91 -13.27 8.35
C LYS A 20 7.73 -12.09 8.84
N VAL A 21 7.35 -11.46 9.96
CA VAL A 21 8.07 -10.30 10.50
C VAL A 21 9.49 -10.68 10.94
N ALA A 22 9.69 -11.85 11.53
CA ALA A 22 11.01 -12.28 12.00
C ALA A 22 12.02 -12.47 10.85
N GLU A 23 11.54 -12.87 9.67
CA GLU A 23 12.37 -13.15 8.49
C GLU A 23 12.51 -11.95 7.56
N LEU A 24 11.39 -11.26 7.27
CA LEU A 24 11.30 -10.23 6.23
C LEU A 24 11.09 -8.82 6.80
N GLY A 25 11.01 -8.68 8.12
CA GLY A 25 10.68 -7.42 8.78
C GLY A 25 9.22 -6.99 8.60
N VAL A 26 8.81 -5.99 9.38
CA VAL A 26 7.47 -5.38 9.28
C VAL A 26 7.33 -4.61 7.96
N CYS A 27 6.17 -4.76 7.31
CA CYS A 27 5.84 -4.07 6.08
C CYS A 27 5.74 -2.55 6.33
N PRO A 28 6.45 -1.71 5.56
CA PRO A 28 6.36 -0.26 5.71
C PRO A 28 4.94 0.29 5.56
N ALA A 29 4.12 -0.30 4.67
CA ALA A 29 2.71 0.09 4.53
C ALA A 29 1.89 -0.13 5.81
N ALA A 30 2.27 -1.10 6.65
CA ALA A 30 1.58 -1.36 7.90
C ALA A 30 2.01 -0.41 9.03
N THR A 31 3.05 0.41 8.83
CA THR A 31 3.60 1.33 9.84
C THR A 31 3.67 2.79 9.38
N GLU A 32 3.38 3.10 8.11
CA GLU A 32 3.40 4.46 7.56
C GLU A 32 2.23 5.30 8.09
N LYS A 33 2.44 5.94 9.24
CA LYS A 33 1.42 6.73 9.94
C LYS A 33 1.01 7.99 9.19
N ARG A 34 1.85 8.52 8.29
CA ARG A 34 1.47 9.70 7.48
C ARG A 34 0.32 9.41 6.52
N ALA A 35 0.11 8.14 6.20
CA ALA A 35 -0.99 7.68 5.35
C ALA A 35 -2.24 7.25 6.14
N GLN A 36 -2.24 7.38 7.47
CA GLN A 36 -3.36 6.98 8.30
C GLN A 36 -4.68 7.61 7.82
N GLY A 37 -5.69 6.78 7.56
CA GLY A 37 -7.00 7.21 7.08
C GLY A 37 -7.11 7.42 5.57
N LEU A 38 -6.00 7.45 4.82
CA LEU A 38 -6.06 7.61 3.37
C LEU A 38 -6.75 6.41 2.73
N ASN A 39 -7.65 6.70 1.78
CA ASN A 39 -8.55 5.72 1.21
C ASN A 39 -9.23 4.90 2.32
N SER A 40 -9.80 5.50 3.36
CA SER A 40 -10.51 4.74 4.41
C SER A 40 -9.69 3.59 5.07
N GLY A 41 -8.36 3.69 5.05
CA GLY A 41 -7.43 2.62 5.48
C GLY A 41 -6.69 2.94 6.77
N ALA A 42 -5.97 1.94 7.29
CA ALA A 42 -5.05 2.12 8.41
C ALA A 42 -3.60 2.26 7.92
N ASN A 43 -2.84 3.21 8.45
CA ASN A 43 -1.50 3.56 7.99
C ASN A 43 -1.44 3.63 6.45
N GLY A 44 -0.46 3.01 5.81
CA GLY A 44 -0.37 2.89 4.35
C GLY A 44 -1.16 1.73 3.73
N GLY A 45 -2.03 1.07 4.49
CA GLY A 45 -2.65 -0.20 4.11
C GLY A 45 -3.53 -0.15 2.87
N ARG A 46 -4.19 0.99 2.59
CA ARG A 46 -4.99 1.21 1.38
C ARG A 46 -4.35 2.20 0.40
N ILE A 47 -3.05 2.42 0.53
CA ILE A 47 -2.23 3.20 -0.39
C ILE A 47 -0.83 2.60 -0.55
N CYS A 48 -0.70 1.27 -0.39
CA CYS A 48 0.59 0.58 -0.28
C CYS A 48 1.49 0.77 -1.51
N TRP A 49 0.91 1.08 -2.66
CA TRP A 49 1.62 1.41 -3.89
C TRP A 49 2.41 2.72 -3.79
N ALA A 50 1.93 3.68 -2.99
CA ALA A 50 2.60 4.95 -2.70
C ALA A 50 3.71 4.82 -1.65
N VAL A 51 3.75 3.72 -0.89
CA VAL A 51 4.74 3.46 0.16
C VAL A 51 5.94 2.70 -0.40
N THR A 52 7.15 3.24 -0.19
CA THR A 52 8.42 2.62 -0.60
C THR A 52 8.78 1.41 0.26
N GLY A 53 9.56 0.46 -0.27
CA GLY A 53 10.02 -0.71 0.49
C GLY A 53 8.92 -1.74 0.77
N THR A 54 7.76 -1.59 0.13
CA THR A 54 6.70 -2.59 0.15
C THR A 54 7.09 -3.80 -0.68
N PHE A 55 6.74 -5.00 -0.21
CA PHE A 55 6.94 -6.23 -0.99
C PHE A 55 5.68 -6.53 -1.79
N CYS A 56 5.76 -6.43 -3.11
CA CYS A 56 4.73 -6.92 -4.02
C CYS A 56 5.36 -7.99 -4.92
N GLY A 57 4.73 -9.15 -5.03
CA GLY A 57 5.24 -10.25 -5.86
C GLY A 57 6.47 -10.99 -5.32
N GLY A 58 6.89 -10.74 -4.08
CA GLY A 58 8.02 -11.45 -3.45
C GLY A 58 9.33 -10.67 -3.39
N GLU A 59 9.40 -9.48 -3.99
CA GLU A 59 10.60 -8.63 -3.99
C GLU A 59 10.35 -7.30 -3.28
N VAL A 60 11.42 -6.67 -2.75
CA VAL A 60 11.37 -5.28 -2.26
C VAL A 60 11.16 -4.38 -3.47
N GLN A 61 10.11 -3.58 -3.45
CA GLN A 61 9.79 -2.72 -4.57
C GLN A 61 10.12 -1.25 -4.20
N GLY A 62 10.61 -0.46 -5.17
CA GLY A 62 10.95 0.99 -5.08
C GLY A 62 9.80 1.99 -4.78
N SER A 63 9.74 3.16 -5.43
CA SER A 63 8.64 4.14 -5.27
C SER A 63 7.45 3.85 -6.20
N PHE A 64 6.29 4.52 -6.02
CA PHE A 64 5.15 4.35 -6.93
C PHE A 64 5.50 4.69 -8.38
N ALA A 65 6.26 5.77 -8.59
CA ALA A 65 6.72 6.17 -9.92
C ALA A 65 7.53 5.08 -10.63
N GLN A 66 8.27 4.28 -9.86
CA GLN A 66 9.04 3.14 -10.38
C GLN A 66 8.18 1.89 -10.63
N LYS A 67 6.93 1.86 -10.16
CA LYS A 67 6.05 0.68 -10.15
C LYS A 67 4.68 0.92 -10.76
N GLU A 68 4.47 2.06 -11.41
CA GLU A 68 3.13 2.53 -11.80
C GLU A 68 2.37 1.42 -12.55
N ALA A 69 3.03 0.78 -13.53
CA ALA A 69 2.47 -0.33 -14.29
C ALA A 69 2.12 -1.57 -13.45
N SER A 70 3.01 -2.02 -12.55
CA SER A 70 2.78 -3.22 -11.74
C SER A 70 1.73 -3.00 -10.65
N CYS A 71 1.68 -1.79 -10.07
CA CYS A 71 0.67 -1.42 -9.10
C CYS A 71 -0.72 -1.22 -9.74
N MET A 72 -0.80 -0.64 -10.94
CA MET A 72 -2.08 -0.52 -11.67
C MET A 72 -2.66 -1.89 -12.06
N ALA A 73 -1.81 -2.89 -12.29
CA ALA A 73 -2.25 -4.26 -12.54
C ALA A 73 -2.72 -5.00 -11.27
N CYS A 74 -2.31 -4.55 -10.07
CA CYS A 74 -2.60 -5.22 -8.80
C CYS A 74 -4.10 -5.25 -8.47
N ASP A 75 -4.63 -6.43 -8.16
CA ASP A 75 -6.05 -6.60 -7.80
C ASP A 75 -6.46 -5.77 -6.58
N PHE A 76 -5.54 -5.58 -5.63
CA PHE A 76 -5.83 -4.77 -4.45
C PHE A 76 -5.96 -3.29 -4.81
N PHE A 77 -5.11 -2.77 -5.70
CA PHE A 77 -5.22 -1.40 -6.20
C PHE A 77 -6.56 -1.17 -6.90
N LYS A 78 -6.92 -2.08 -7.83
CA LYS A 78 -8.19 -2.04 -8.56
C LYS A 78 -9.38 -2.08 -7.60
N ARG A 79 -9.32 -2.94 -6.59
CA ARG A 79 -10.34 -3.04 -5.54
C ARG A 79 -10.45 -1.73 -4.74
N VAL A 80 -9.34 -1.15 -4.31
CA VAL A 80 -9.37 0.11 -3.57
C VAL A 80 -10.00 1.22 -4.41
N LYS A 81 -9.57 1.35 -5.67
CA LYS A 81 -10.13 2.33 -6.60
C LYS A 81 -11.64 2.17 -6.81
N ALA A 82 -12.12 0.92 -6.93
CA ALA A 82 -13.55 0.63 -7.05
C ALA A 82 -14.33 0.94 -5.77
N GLU A 83 -13.76 0.64 -4.60
CA GLU A 83 -14.42 0.85 -3.30
C GLU A 83 -14.48 2.34 -2.87
N GLU A 84 -13.47 3.15 -3.21
CA GLU A 84 -13.48 4.60 -2.91
C GLU A 84 -14.26 5.42 -3.95
N GLY A 85 -14.28 4.95 -5.21
CA GLY A 85 -14.86 5.70 -6.32
C GLY A 85 -14.03 6.92 -6.72
N LEU A 86 -14.41 7.55 -7.84
CA LEU A 86 -13.63 8.64 -8.45
C LEU A 86 -13.52 9.91 -7.57
N ALA A 87 -14.52 10.16 -6.72
CA ALA A 87 -14.58 11.38 -5.91
C ALA A 87 -13.68 11.32 -4.65
N ASN A 88 -13.44 10.13 -4.09
CA ASN A 88 -12.76 9.97 -2.80
C ASN A 88 -11.40 9.26 -2.91
N PHE A 89 -11.10 8.66 -4.06
CA PHE A 89 -9.86 7.92 -4.25
C PHE A 89 -8.63 8.83 -4.26
N GLN A 90 -7.67 8.51 -3.39
CA GLN A 90 -6.38 9.17 -3.29
C GLN A 90 -5.27 8.27 -3.81
N LEU A 91 -4.57 8.75 -4.83
CA LEU A 91 -3.50 7.99 -5.48
C LEU A 91 -2.16 8.08 -4.73
N MET A 92 -1.86 9.23 -4.11
CA MET A 92 -0.56 9.57 -3.55
C MET A 92 -0.69 10.06 -2.10
N MET A 93 0.38 9.97 -1.30
CA MET A 93 0.40 10.56 0.04
C MET A 93 0.53 12.10 -0.03
N PRO A 94 0.01 12.85 0.96
CA PRO A 94 0.24 14.29 1.06
C PRO A 94 1.73 14.63 1.05
N GLY A 95 2.14 15.55 0.17
CA GLY A 95 3.53 16.00 0.06
C GLY A 95 4.49 15.05 -0.67
N GLN A 96 4.00 13.96 -1.25
CA GLN A 96 4.84 13.07 -2.06
C GLN A 96 5.11 13.71 -3.42
N THR A 97 6.31 14.24 -3.62
CA THR A 97 6.73 14.88 -4.87
C THR A 97 7.11 13.84 -5.92
N TYR A 98 6.59 14.02 -7.13
CA TYR A 98 6.90 13.21 -8.30
C TYR A 98 8.13 13.80 -8.98
N SER A 99 9.33 13.41 -8.56
CA SER A 99 10.56 13.78 -9.27
C SER A 99 10.75 12.81 -10.43
N ARG A 100 10.32 13.23 -11.62
CA ARG A 100 10.65 12.57 -12.88
C ARG A 100 12.14 12.85 -13.13
N HIS A 101 13.00 11.87 -12.88
CA HIS A 101 14.36 11.90 -13.41
C HIS A 101 14.34 11.47 -14.88
#